data_AF-A0A443NWF4-F1
#
_entry.id   AF-A0A443NWF4-F1
#
_cell.length_a   1.000
_cell.length_b   1.000
_cell.length_c   1.000
_cell.angle_alpha   90.00
_cell.angle_beta   90.00
_cell.angle_gamma   90.00
#
_symmetry.space_group_name_H-M   'P 1'
#
loop_
_entity.id
_entity.type
_entity.pdbx_description
1 polymer ?
#
loop_
_entity_poly.entity_id
_entity_poly.type
_entity_poly.pdbx_seq_one_letter_code
_entity_poly.pdbx_strand_id
1 'polypeptide(L)'
;MTPPTTKPPPPPPTSSSPMELLPTPTLDAERSNLLQRISEEGGFAYVNVEALAAGGDFRAAEAAREMAWEQLHSGPWHSVLPVWRDAYSMACLHVAAFHHGAGQFREALKVLDMGLIMGGMLLRQDLDSSIERIILRSRAAEKDLDGEGCKKGSLCESETECDPHSQAKVRVLQVLPNRSLSSKIVERRSSLSLESFLRDYFLSGHPVIISDCMSHWPARTKWKDMEYLKRVAGDRTVPVEVGKNYLSSEWKQELITFSEFLERIHSAEGCSEVPTYLAQHQLFDQIQELRNDIFVPDYCFTGGGELHSLNAWFGPAGTVTPLHHDPHHNLFAQVVGRKYMRLYPASVSEQLYPYSESMLSNSSQVDLDNLDVKEFPMARDLDFIDCIIEEGEMLYIPPKWWHFVRSLTKSFSVSFWWGEGSKSVS
;
A
#
# COMPACT_ATOMS: atom_id res chain seq x y z
N MET A 1 36.33 -62.21 36.18
CA MET A 1 34.91 -61.77 36.29
C MET A 1 34.91 -60.37 36.86
N THR A 2 34.75 -59.37 36.00
CA THR A 2 34.64 -57.94 36.33
C THR A 2 33.27 -57.47 35.84
N PRO A 3 32.51 -56.68 36.62
CA PRO A 3 31.15 -56.30 36.27
C PRO A 3 31.14 -55.16 35.23
N PRO A 4 30.06 -55.01 34.44
CA PRO A 4 29.97 -53.95 33.45
C PRO A 4 29.61 -52.61 34.12
N THR A 5 30.37 -51.58 33.80
CA THR A 5 30.10 -50.19 34.17
C THR A 5 28.94 -49.62 33.33
N THR A 6 27.85 -49.27 33.99
CA THR A 6 26.72 -48.53 33.40
C THR A 6 27.07 -47.06 33.22
N LYS A 7 26.92 -46.54 31.99
CA LYS A 7 27.01 -45.10 31.70
C LYS A 7 25.78 -44.38 32.30
N PRO A 8 25.93 -43.18 32.87
CA PRO A 8 24.78 -42.41 33.35
C PRO A 8 23.95 -41.89 32.16
N PRO A 9 22.63 -41.67 32.35
CA PRO A 9 21.76 -41.13 31.31
C PRO A 9 22.14 -39.68 30.98
N PRO A 10 21.85 -39.21 29.74
CA PRO A 10 22.07 -37.82 29.37
C PRO A 10 21.20 -36.89 30.23
N PRO A 11 21.65 -35.65 30.48
CA PRO A 11 20.86 -34.69 31.22
C PRO A 11 19.55 -34.39 30.46
N PRO A 12 18.45 -34.09 31.18
CA PRO A 12 17.21 -33.66 30.53
C PRO A 12 17.47 -32.38 29.73
N PRO A 13 16.76 -32.18 28.61
CA PRO A 13 16.90 -30.97 27.80
C PRO A 13 16.58 -29.76 28.67
N THR A 14 17.57 -28.89 28.85
CA THR A 14 17.40 -27.62 29.53
C THR A 14 16.42 -26.76 28.73
N SER A 15 15.40 -26.29 29.45
CA SER A 15 14.38 -25.32 29.10
C SER A 15 14.84 -24.23 28.12
N SER A 16 13.95 -23.95 27.16
CA SER A 16 13.71 -22.67 26.48
C SER A 16 14.93 -21.75 26.33
N SER A 17 15.38 -21.56 25.08
CA SER A 17 16.07 -20.34 24.68
C SER A 17 15.41 -19.15 25.39
N PRO A 18 16.18 -18.22 26.00
CA PRO A 18 15.58 -17.01 26.56
C PRO A 18 14.69 -16.41 25.48
N MET A 19 13.44 -16.08 25.82
CA MET A 19 12.57 -15.33 24.92
C MET A 19 13.36 -14.09 24.54
N GLU A 20 13.87 -14.05 23.32
CA GLU A 20 14.59 -12.90 22.83
C GLU A 20 13.54 -11.79 22.77
N LEU A 21 13.60 -10.86 23.73
CA LEU A 21 12.68 -9.73 23.76
C LEU A 21 12.77 -8.99 22.42
N LEU A 22 11.74 -8.23 22.09
CA LEU A 22 11.79 -7.26 21.00
C LEU A 22 12.37 -5.95 21.57
N PRO A 23 13.62 -5.56 21.24
CA PRO A 23 14.14 -4.25 21.62
C PRO A 23 13.29 -3.10 21.08
N THR A 24 12.95 -2.16 21.96
CA THR A 24 12.20 -0.95 21.67
C THR A 24 12.94 0.29 22.20
N PRO A 25 14.15 0.60 21.69
CA PRO A 25 14.99 1.65 22.25
C PRO A 25 14.35 3.04 22.21
N THR A 26 13.53 3.34 21.20
CA THR A 26 12.84 4.63 21.14
C THR A 26 11.75 4.72 22.20
N LEU A 27 10.96 3.65 22.36
CA LEU A 27 9.98 3.55 23.44
C LEU A 27 10.67 3.65 24.80
N ASP A 28 11.77 2.93 25.02
CA ASP A 28 12.51 2.95 26.29
C ASP A 28 12.99 4.37 26.66
N ALA A 29 13.39 5.16 25.66
CA ALA A 29 13.82 6.55 25.85
C ALA A 29 12.66 7.53 26.03
N GLU A 30 11.59 7.38 25.25
CA GLU A 30 10.51 8.38 25.16
C GLU A 30 9.28 8.06 26.02
N ARG A 31 9.19 6.85 26.60
CA ARG A 31 8.00 6.37 27.33
C ARG A 31 7.55 7.34 28.41
N SER A 32 8.46 7.87 29.23
CA SER A 32 8.09 8.81 30.30
C SER A 32 7.48 10.11 29.76
N ASN A 33 8.04 10.65 28.66
CA ASN A 33 7.53 11.86 28.00
C ASN A 33 6.16 11.58 27.36
N LEU A 34 6.04 10.46 26.64
CA LEU A 34 4.79 10.06 26.01
C LEU A 34 3.66 9.87 27.04
N LEU A 35 3.92 9.17 28.14
CA LEU A 35 2.93 8.98 29.22
C LEU A 35 2.52 10.30 29.87
N GLN A 36 3.46 11.24 30.04
CA GLN A 36 3.14 12.58 30.53
C GLN A 36 2.18 13.30 29.58
N ARG A 37 2.48 13.33 28.27
CA ARG A 37 1.62 13.95 27.25
C ARG A 37 0.24 13.30 27.18
N ILE A 38 0.16 11.96 27.27
CA ILE A 38 -1.11 11.23 27.32
C ILE A 38 -1.91 11.67 28.55
N SER A 39 -1.26 11.80 29.70
CA SER A 39 -1.89 12.25 30.95
C SER A 39 -2.42 13.68 30.87
N GLU A 40 -1.67 14.59 30.22
CA GLU A 40 -2.07 15.99 30.01
C GLU A 40 -3.34 16.09 29.16
N GLU A 41 -3.54 15.17 28.22
CA GLU A 41 -4.76 15.04 27.41
C GLU A 41 -5.85 14.17 28.07
N GLY A 42 -5.76 13.95 29.39
CA GLY A 42 -6.79 13.25 30.17
C GLY A 42 -6.68 11.72 30.19
N GLY A 43 -5.61 11.14 29.65
CA GLY A 43 -5.39 9.69 29.54
C GLY A 43 -4.92 8.99 30.82
N PHE A 44 -5.29 9.45 32.02
CA PHE A 44 -4.83 8.88 33.30
C PHE A 44 -5.09 7.38 33.45
N ALA A 45 -6.26 6.92 33.00
CA ALA A 45 -6.60 5.50 33.04
C ALA A 45 -5.69 4.69 32.11
N TYR A 46 -5.37 5.22 30.92
CA TYR A 46 -4.46 4.58 29.98
C TYR A 46 -3.06 4.43 30.60
N VAL A 47 -2.54 5.48 31.22
CA VAL A 47 -1.20 5.47 31.85
C VAL A 47 -1.08 4.39 32.94
N ASN A 48 -2.13 4.21 33.76
CA ASN A 48 -2.14 3.17 34.78
C ASN A 48 -2.15 1.75 34.18
N VAL A 49 -2.94 1.54 33.12
CA VAL A 49 -3.02 0.26 32.42
C VAL A 49 -1.70 -0.03 31.69
N GLU A 50 -1.10 0.97 31.05
CA GLU A 50 0.19 0.84 30.37
C GLU A 50 1.32 0.47 31.34
N ALA A 51 1.33 1.02 32.56
CA ALA A 51 2.31 0.64 33.57
C ALA A 51 2.24 -0.85 33.95
N LEU A 52 1.03 -1.43 33.98
CA LEU A 52 0.84 -2.87 34.19
C LEU A 52 1.27 -3.67 32.96
N ALA A 53 0.97 -3.18 31.75
CA ALA A 53 1.41 -3.80 30.49
C ALA A 53 2.94 -3.91 30.42
N ALA A 54 3.64 -2.80 30.69
CA ALA A 54 5.11 -2.76 30.77
C ALA A 54 5.68 -3.65 31.89
N GLY A 55 4.89 -3.91 32.94
CA GLY A 55 5.20 -4.85 34.02
C GLY A 55 5.01 -6.33 33.66
N GLY A 56 4.58 -6.65 32.44
CA GLY A 56 4.39 -8.03 31.98
C GLY A 56 2.95 -8.55 32.03
N ASP A 57 1.94 -7.68 32.21
CA ASP A 57 0.53 -8.08 32.16
C ASP A 57 -0.04 -7.99 30.73
N PHE A 58 -0.26 -9.14 30.10
CA PHE A 58 -0.85 -9.24 28.75
C PHE A 58 -2.27 -8.66 28.66
N ARG A 59 -3.10 -8.83 29.71
CA ARG A 59 -4.47 -8.29 29.69
C ARG A 59 -4.46 -6.78 29.76
N ALA A 60 -3.50 -6.22 30.50
CA ALA A 60 -3.30 -4.78 30.52
C ALA A 60 -2.79 -4.25 29.17
N ALA A 61 -1.89 -4.98 28.49
CA ALA A 61 -1.44 -4.60 27.15
C ALA A 61 -2.59 -4.55 26.13
N GLU A 62 -3.45 -5.56 26.11
CA GLU A 62 -4.67 -5.59 25.29
C GLU A 62 -5.64 -4.46 25.66
N ALA A 63 -5.89 -4.25 26.96
CA ALA A 63 -6.76 -3.17 27.42
C ALA A 63 -6.23 -1.78 27.02
N ALA A 64 -4.92 -1.53 27.14
CA ALA A 64 -4.31 -0.28 26.67
C ALA A 64 -4.52 -0.10 25.16
N ARG A 65 -4.36 -1.17 24.36
CA ARG A 65 -4.57 -1.11 22.92
C ARG A 65 -6.01 -0.74 22.57
N GLU A 66 -7.00 -1.36 23.22
CA GLU A 66 -8.41 -1.05 23.02
C GLU A 66 -8.77 0.38 23.45
N MET A 67 -8.23 0.84 24.58
CA MET A 67 -8.43 2.22 25.03
C MET A 67 -7.89 3.25 24.02
N ALA A 68 -6.67 3.03 23.49
CA ALA A 68 -6.14 3.90 22.44
C ALA A 68 -6.95 3.78 21.15
N TRP A 69 -7.39 2.58 20.78
CA TRP A 69 -8.27 2.36 19.62
C TRP A 69 -9.56 3.17 19.70
N GLU A 70 -10.23 3.18 20.85
CA GLU A 70 -11.44 3.98 21.08
C GLU A 70 -11.18 5.48 20.87
N GLN A 71 -10.03 5.98 21.31
CA GLN A 71 -9.64 7.38 21.10
C GLN A 71 -9.43 7.69 19.62
N LEU A 72 -8.79 6.78 18.87
CA LEU A 72 -8.61 6.91 17.41
C LEU A 72 -9.94 6.94 16.65
N HIS A 73 -11.00 6.34 17.20
CA HIS A 73 -12.32 6.22 16.56
C HIS A 73 -13.40 7.09 17.21
N SER A 74 -13.00 8.01 18.10
CA SER A 74 -13.91 8.93 18.78
C SER A 74 -14.47 10.05 17.88
N GLY A 75 -13.90 10.22 16.68
CA GLY A 75 -14.31 11.24 15.71
C GLY A 75 -13.53 11.15 14.40
N PRO A 76 -13.63 12.18 13.53
CA PRO A 76 -12.87 12.23 12.28
C PRO A 76 -11.36 12.15 12.53
N TRP A 77 -10.63 11.43 11.66
CA TRP A 77 -9.19 11.20 11.82
C TRP A 77 -8.35 12.47 12.00
N HIS A 78 -8.70 13.55 11.29
CA HIS A 78 -7.99 14.84 11.39
C HIS A 78 -8.14 15.51 12.76
N SER A 79 -9.15 15.13 13.54
CA SER A 79 -9.41 15.63 14.89
C SER A 79 -8.77 14.77 15.97
N VAL A 80 -8.25 13.59 15.63
CA VAL A 80 -7.57 12.70 16.56
C VAL A 80 -6.21 13.28 16.93
N LEU A 81 -6.02 13.56 18.22
CA LEU A 81 -4.76 14.12 18.74
C LEU A 81 -3.59 13.17 18.42
N PRO A 82 -2.44 13.70 17.94
CA PRO A 82 -1.28 12.86 17.58
C PRO A 82 -0.80 11.93 18.70
N VAL A 83 -0.93 12.37 19.96
CA VAL A 83 -0.51 11.59 21.13
C VAL A 83 -1.23 10.24 21.24
N TRP A 84 -2.51 10.16 20.85
CA TRP A 84 -3.27 8.91 20.89
C TRP A 84 -2.83 7.92 19.81
N ARG A 85 -2.25 8.42 18.71
CA ARG A 85 -1.62 7.58 17.67
C ARG A 85 -0.33 6.97 18.20
N ASP A 86 0.49 7.77 18.88
CA ASP A 86 1.71 7.28 19.54
C ASP A 86 1.36 6.28 20.67
N ALA A 87 0.30 6.54 21.44
CA ALA A 87 -0.23 5.62 22.45
C ALA A 87 -0.68 4.28 21.84
N TYR A 88 -1.36 4.31 20.68
CA TYR A 88 -1.74 3.09 19.98
C TYR A 88 -0.51 2.29 19.54
N SER A 89 0.50 2.94 18.95
CA SER A 89 1.78 2.30 18.59
C SER A 89 2.46 1.62 19.79
N MET A 90 2.49 2.31 20.94
CA MET A 90 3.08 1.78 22.17
C MET A 90 2.34 0.52 22.67
N ALA A 91 1.01 0.55 22.69
CA ALA A 91 0.22 -0.61 23.08
C ALA A 91 0.40 -1.79 22.11
N CYS A 92 0.51 -1.53 20.80
CA CYS A 92 0.81 -2.55 19.80
C CYS A 92 2.17 -3.22 20.05
N LEU A 93 3.22 -2.46 20.38
CA LEU A 93 4.54 -3.02 20.72
C LEU A 93 4.47 -3.96 21.92
N HIS A 94 3.76 -3.56 22.99
CA HIS A 94 3.56 -4.40 24.17
C HIS A 94 2.85 -5.71 23.83
N VAL A 95 1.70 -5.64 23.16
CA VAL A 95 0.92 -6.83 22.76
C VAL A 95 1.74 -7.74 21.84
N ALA A 96 2.45 -7.17 20.86
CA ALA A 96 3.27 -7.94 19.94
C ALA A 96 4.41 -8.69 20.63
N ALA A 97 5.01 -8.12 21.68
CA ALA A 97 6.04 -8.79 22.48
C ALA A 97 5.51 -10.07 23.15
N PHE A 98 4.26 -10.08 23.64
CA PHE A 98 3.64 -11.27 24.21
C PHE A 98 3.36 -12.34 23.15
N HIS A 99 2.79 -11.96 22.01
CA HIS A 99 2.56 -12.91 20.91
C HIS A 99 3.87 -13.48 20.37
N HIS A 100 4.90 -12.65 20.21
CA HIS A 100 6.24 -13.10 19.82
C HIS A 100 6.81 -14.10 20.83
N GLY A 101 6.73 -13.80 22.13
CA GLY A 101 7.17 -14.71 23.18
C GLY A 101 6.41 -16.05 23.20
N ALA A 102 5.13 -16.04 22.83
CA ALA A 102 4.31 -17.23 22.69
C ALA A 102 4.52 -18.01 21.38
N GLY A 103 5.41 -17.55 20.48
CA GLY A 103 5.62 -18.13 19.15
C GLY A 103 4.48 -17.88 18.17
N GLN A 104 3.57 -16.95 18.48
CA GLN A 104 2.42 -16.58 17.66
C GLN A 104 2.79 -15.46 16.68
N PHE A 105 3.69 -15.76 15.74
CA PHE A 105 4.29 -14.74 14.86
C PHE A 105 3.28 -13.99 13.99
N ARG A 106 2.24 -14.66 13.48
CA ARG A 106 1.19 -14.03 12.66
C ARG A 106 0.37 -13.00 13.44
N GLU A 107 0.00 -13.31 14.68
CA GLU A 107 -0.72 -12.37 15.54
C GLU A 107 0.18 -11.19 15.94
N ALA A 108 1.46 -11.45 16.22
CA ALA A 108 2.43 -10.39 16.48
C ALA A 108 2.58 -9.44 15.29
N LEU A 109 2.73 -9.97 14.06
CA LEU A 109 2.81 -9.16 12.84
C LEU A 109 1.53 -8.36 12.61
N LYS A 110 0.36 -8.99 12.77
CA LYS A 110 -0.92 -8.31 12.63
C LYS A 110 -1.02 -7.10 13.55
N VAL A 111 -0.67 -7.25 14.82
CA VAL A 111 -0.72 -6.16 15.80
C VAL A 111 0.29 -5.05 15.48
N LEU A 112 1.50 -5.40 15.04
CA LEU A 112 2.51 -4.41 14.65
C LEU A 112 2.11 -3.66 13.38
N ASP A 113 1.54 -4.34 12.38
CA ASP A 113 1.02 -3.71 11.17
C ASP A 113 -0.13 -2.75 11.49
N MET A 114 -1.01 -3.11 12.43
CA MET A 114 -2.02 -2.17 12.94
C MET A 114 -1.35 -0.92 13.56
N GLY A 115 -0.27 -1.11 14.32
CA GLY A 115 0.54 -0.01 14.85
C GLY A 115 1.18 0.85 13.74
N LEU A 116 1.59 0.26 12.61
CA LEU A 116 2.11 1.02 11.46
C LEU A 116 1.02 1.79 10.71
N ILE A 117 -0.18 1.22 10.59
CA ILE A 117 -1.29 1.77 9.81
C ILE A 117 -2.02 2.88 10.59
N MET A 118 -2.26 2.66 11.88
CA MET A 118 -3.07 3.52 12.74
C MET A 118 -2.24 4.32 13.75
N GLY A 119 -0.96 4.03 13.88
CA GLY A 119 -0.10 4.63 14.89
C GLY A 119 0.56 5.94 14.46
N GLY A 120 1.25 6.55 15.42
CA GLY A 120 2.03 7.78 15.22
C GLY A 120 3.47 7.49 14.80
N MET A 121 4.18 8.54 14.39
CA MET A 121 5.55 8.41 13.86
C MET A 121 6.60 8.20 14.95
N LEU A 122 6.30 8.52 16.21
CA LEU A 122 7.27 8.48 17.31
C LEU A 122 7.93 7.11 17.44
N LEU A 123 7.15 6.05 17.34
CA LEU A 123 7.58 4.66 17.57
C LEU A 123 7.73 3.85 16.27
N ARG A 124 7.77 4.53 15.11
CA ARG A 124 7.82 3.87 13.80
C ARG A 124 9.04 2.95 13.66
N GLN A 125 10.21 3.41 14.10
CA GLN A 125 11.46 2.63 14.02
C GLN A 125 11.41 1.34 14.87
N ASP A 126 10.81 1.41 16.06
CA ASP A 126 10.64 0.26 16.93
C ASP A 126 9.66 -0.77 16.35
N LEU A 127 8.57 -0.30 15.73
CA LEU A 127 7.61 -1.15 15.01
C LEU A 127 8.29 -1.86 13.83
N ASP A 128 9.00 -1.12 12.97
CA ASP A 128 9.68 -1.67 11.78
C ASP A 128 10.76 -2.70 12.19
N SER A 129 11.57 -2.40 13.21
CA SER A 129 12.58 -3.31 13.75
C SER A 129 11.98 -4.57 14.36
N SER A 130 10.84 -4.45 15.04
CA SER A 130 10.11 -5.59 15.62
C SER A 130 9.55 -6.51 14.53
N ILE A 131 8.99 -5.93 13.47
CA ILE A 131 8.47 -6.67 12.31
C ILE A 131 9.61 -7.43 11.62
N GLU A 132 10.74 -6.78 11.36
CA GLU A 132 11.89 -7.42 10.71
C GLU A 132 12.35 -8.66 11.51
N ARG A 133 12.47 -8.53 12.84
CA ARG A 133 12.84 -9.65 13.71
C ARG A 133 11.83 -10.79 13.67
N ILE A 134 10.53 -10.48 13.72
CA ILE A 134 9.48 -11.49 13.69
C ILE A 134 9.47 -12.22 12.34
N ILE A 135 9.63 -11.51 11.21
CA ILE A 135 9.73 -12.13 9.88
C ILE A 135 10.93 -13.07 9.81
N LEU A 136 12.10 -12.64 10.28
CA LEU A 136 13.30 -13.49 10.32
C LEU A 136 13.11 -14.74 11.18
N ARG A 137 12.45 -14.60 12.34
CA ARG A 137 12.15 -15.72 13.24
C ARG A 137 11.10 -16.67 12.66
N SER A 138 10.04 -16.16 12.06
CA SER A 138 9.01 -16.97 11.39
C SER A 138 9.62 -17.83 10.28
N ARG A 139 10.47 -17.21 9.43
CA ARG A 139 11.19 -17.90 8.35
C ARG A 139 12.19 -18.94 8.86
N ALA A 140 12.80 -18.72 10.02
CA ALA A 140 13.69 -19.70 10.65
C ALA A 140 12.90 -20.90 11.19
N ALA A 141 11.77 -20.65 11.87
CA ALA A 141 10.90 -21.69 12.39
C ALA A 141 10.29 -22.56 11.28
N GLU A 142 9.92 -21.99 10.13
CA GLU A 142 9.46 -22.74 8.96
C GLU A 142 10.54 -23.69 8.42
N LYS A 143 11.81 -23.23 8.36
CA LYS A 143 12.94 -24.06 7.91
C LYS A 143 13.26 -25.21 8.87
N ASP A 144 13.06 -25.01 10.17
CA ASP A 144 13.24 -26.06 11.18
C ASP A 144 12.15 -27.14 11.10
N LEU A 145 10.94 -26.79 10.64
CA LEU A 145 9.83 -27.71 10.39
C LEU A 145 9.97 -28.48 9.07
N ASP A 146 10.54 -27.86 8.03
CA ASP A 146 10.77 -28.48 6.71
C ASP A 146 12.02 -29.40 6.65
N GLY A 147 12.73 -29.58 7.78
CA GLY A 147 13.91 -30.45 7.91
C GLY A 147 13.65 -31.95 7.76
N GLU A 148 12.39 -32.38 7.65
CA GLU A 148 11.99 -33.77 7.42
C GLU A 148 11.07 -33.92 6.17
N GLY A 149 11.58 -33.75 4.94
CA GLY A 149 10.84 -34.27 3.77
C GLY A 149 11.09 -33.69 2.36
N CYS A 150 12.13 -34.21 1.70
CA CYS A 150 12.15 -34.74 0.32
C CYS A 150 11.39 -34.06 -0.87
N LYS A 151 12.21 -33.64 -1.85
CA LYS A 151 12.12 -33.78 -3.33
C LYS A 151 11.30 -32.78 -4.19
N LYS A 152 12.11 -32.05 -4.97
CA LYS A 152 11.90 -31.52 -6.33
C LYS A 152 10.77 -32.21 -7.13
N GLY A 153 9.83 -31.40 -7.60
CA GLY A 153 9.00 -31.65 -8.78
C GLY A 153 9.27 -30.59 -9.84
N SER A 154 9.73 -31.03 -11.01
CA SER A 154 9.89 -30.26 -12.23
C SER A 154 8.72 -30.61 -13.15
N LEU A 155 8.00 -29.61 -13.66
CA LEU A 155 7.02 -29.68 -14.76
C LEU A 155 7.06 -28.32 -15.46
N CYS A 156 7.76 -28.21 -16.60
CA CYS A 156 7.25 -28.36 -17.97
C CYS A 156 6.31 -27.21 -18.38
N GLU A 157 6.91 -26.16 -18.94
CA GLU A 157 6.22 -25.14 -19.75
C GLU A 157 5.69 -25.80 -21.03
N SER A 158 4.45 -25.47 -21.39
CA SER A 158 3.96 -25.64 -22.76
C SER A 158 3.39 -24.29 -23.20
N GLU A 159 4.17 -23.59 -24.01
CA GLU A 159 3.72 -22.42 -24.76
C GLU A 159 2.69 -22.86 -25.81
N THR A 160 1.56 -22.14 -25.87
CA THR A 160 0.69 -22.19 -27.05
C THR A 160 0.52 -20.75 -27.53
N GLU A 161 1.24 -20.40 -28.58
CA GLU A 161 1.04 -19.17 -29.34
C GLU A 161 -0.34 -19.20 -30.01
N CYS A 162 -1.11 -18.14 -29.82
CA CYS A 162 -2.20 -17.76 -30.72
C CYS A 162 -2.30 -16.23 -30.73
N ASP A 163 -2.04 -15.63 -31.88
CA ASP A 163 -2.08 -14.19 -32.17
C ASP A 163 -3.48 -13.56 -31.86
N PRO A 164 -3.60 -12.65 -30.87
CA PRO A 164 -4.89 -12.09 -30.44
C PRO A 164 -5.12 -10.63 -30.85
N HIS A 165 -4.34 -10.07 -31.79
CA HIS A 165 -4.23 -8.61 -31.91
C HIS A 165 -5.48 -7.87 -32.43
N SER A 166 -6.44 -8.55 -33.07
CA SER A 166 -7.66 -7.92 -33.63
C SER A 166 -8.92 -8.06 -32.77
N GLN A 167 -9.12 -9.19 -32.08
CA GLN A 167 -10.27 -9.41 -31.20
C GLN A 167 -10.12 -8.77 -29.81
N ALA A 168 -8.89 -8.62 -29.31
CA ALA A 168 -8.62 -7.97 -28.03
C ALA A 168 -9.06 -6.49 -28.02
N LYS A 169 -8.88 -5.78 -29.14
CA LYS A 169 -9.21 -4.35 -29.25
C LYS A 169 -10.72 -4.08 -29.13
N VAL A 170 -11.55 -4.95 -29.70
CA VAL A 170 -13.02 -4.83 -29.63
C VAL A 170 -13.53 -5.11 -28.21
N ARG A 171 -12.95 -6.10 -27.51
CA ARG A 171 -13.32 -6.42 -26.13
C ARG A 171 -12.87 -5.35 -25.14
N VAL A 172 -11.69 -4.76 -25.33
CA VAL A 172 -11.20 -3.64 -24.50
C VAL A 172 -12.12 -2.43 -24.63
N LEU A 173 -12.52 -2.03 -25.85
CA LEU A 173 -13.39 -0.87 -26.04
C LEU A 173 -14.78 -1.01 -25.38
N GLN A 174 -15.27 -2.23 -25.18
CA GLN A 174 -16.58 -2.48 -24.53
C GLN A 174 -16.58 -2.19 -23.04
N VAL A 175 -15.42 -2.21 -22.38
CA VAL A 175 -15.28 -1.94 -20.94
C VAL A 175 -14.79 -0.52 -20.64
N LEU A 176 -14.51 0.28 -21.68
CA LEU A 176 -14.03 1.64 -21.51
C LEU A 176 -15.18 2.66 -21.54
N PRO A 177 -15.00 3.83 -20.88
CA PRO A 177 -15.92 4.95 -21.00
C PRO A 177 -16.29 5.31 -22.45
N ASN A 178 -17.41 6.01 -22.62
CA ASN A 178 -17.78 6.52 -23.93
C ASN A 178 -16.68 7.43 -24.51
N ARG A 179 -16.50 7.37 -25.84
CA ARG A 179 -15.48 8.11 -26.62
C ARG A 179 -14.02 7.76 -26.27
N SER A 180 -13.78 6.66 -25.58
CA SER A 180 -12.41 6.24 -25.23
C SER A 180 -11.55 6.02 -26.46
N LEU A 181 -10.33 6.53 -26.40
CA LEU A 181 -9.30 6.45 -27.44
C LEU A 181 -9.73 7.08 -28.78
N SER A 182 -10.76 7.94 -28.78
CA SER A 182 -11.22 8.67 -29.97
C SER A 182 -10.71 10.12 -30.03
N SER A 183 -9.96 10.58 -29.02
CA SER A 183 -9.40 11.93 -28.89
C SER A 183 -7.88 11.91 -29.06
N LYS A 184 -7.22 13.02 -28.72
CA LYS A 184 -5.76 13.10 -28.59
C LYS A 184 -5.26 12.06 -27.58
N ILE A 185 -4.13 11.44 -27.89
CA ILE A 185 -3.46 10.47 -27.02
C ILE A 185 -2.29 11.17 -26.34
N VAL A 186 -2.00 10.79 -25.10
CA VAL A 186 -0.81 11.28 -24.38
C VAL A 186 0.46 10.97 -25.18
N GLU A 187 1.34 11.95 -25.31
CA GLU A 187 2.62 11.80 -26.00
C GLU A 187 3.50 10.77 -25.27
N ARG A 188 4.16 9.89 -26.04
CA ARG A 188 5.16 8.94 -25.53
C ARG A 188 6.56 9.40 -25.90
N ARG A 189 7.45 9.40 -24.92
CA ARG A 189 8.87 9.73 -25.07
C ARG A 189 9.74 8.63 -24.49
N SER A 190 10.82 8.33 -25.19
CA SER A 190 11.93 7.53 -24.69
C SER A 190 13.13 8.44 -24.48
N SER A 191 13.98 8.12 -23.52
CA SER A 191 15.24 8.81 -23.26
C SER A 191 15.04 10.32 -23.05
N LEU A 192 13.95 10.68 -22.37
CA LEU A 192 13.58 12.06 -22.10
C LEU A 192 14.56 12.68 -21.10
N SER A 193 15.36 13.65 -21.52
CA SER A 193 16.29 14.32 -20.59
C SER A 193 15.53 15.10 -19.51
N LEU A 194 16.14 15.26 -18.33
CA LEU A 194 15.57 16.08 -17.24
C LEU A 194 15.30 17.52 -17.69
N GLU A 195 16.16 18.11 -18.53
CA GLU A 195 15.97 19.45 -19.09
C GLU A 195 14.71 19.52 -19.97
N SER A 196 14.54 18.53 -20.86
CA SER A 196 13.36 18.48 -21.73
C SER A 196 12.10 18.22 -20.93
N PHE A 197 12.17 17.33 -19.92
CA PHE A 197 11.08 17.10 -18.99
C PHE A 197 10.67 18.39 -18.28
N LEU A 198 11.63 19.12 -17.71
CA LEU A 198 11.41 20.38 -17.01
C LEU A 198 10.73 21.41 -17.93
N ARG A 199 11.30 21.67 -19.11
CA ARG A 199 10.84 22.71 -20.01
C ARG A 199 9.51 22.37 -20.68
N ASP A 200 9.41 21.17 -21.24
CA ASP A 200 8.34 20.82 -22.18
C ASP A 200 7.09 20.28 -21.47
N TYR A 201 7.22 19.72 -20.25
CA TYR A 201 6.12 19.05 -19.53
C TYR A 201 5.90 19.56 -18.12
N PHE A 202 6.95 19.71 -17.31
CA PHE A 202 6.83 20.12 -15.92
C PHE A 202 6.35 21.58 -15.79
N LEU A 203 7.08 22.53 -16.41
CA LEU A 203 6.74 23.95 -16.37
C LEU A 203 5.50 24.30 -17.20
N SER A 204 5.27 23.56 -18.28
CA SER A 204 4.10 23.75 -19.14
C SER A 204 2.83 23.12 -18.55
N GLY A 205 2.97 22.22 -17.57
CA GLY A 205 1.85 21.52 -16.94
C GLY A 205 1.16 20.51 -17.87
N HIS A 206 1.91 19.77 -18.69
CA HIS A 206 1.37 18.80 -19.64
C HIS A 206 1.75 17.35 -19.29
N PRO A 207 0.80 16.39 -19.37
CA PRO A 207 1.09 14.97 -19.18
C PRO A 207 2.00 14.39 -20.27
N VAL A 208 2.83 13.42 -19.89
CA VAL A 208 3.70 12.68 -20.82
C VAL A 208 3.93 11.26 -20.31
N ILE A 209 4.04 10.31 -21.24
CA ILE A 209 4.46 8.95 -20.95
C ILE A 209 5.96 8.82 -21.20
N ILE A 210 6.70 8.33 -20.21
CA ILE A 210 8.12 8.03 -20.26
C ILE A 210 8.26 6.51 -20.34
N SER A 211 8.78 6.01 -21.47
CA SER A 211 8.67 4.60 -21.86
C SER A 211 9.82 3.69 -21.42
N ASP A 212 10.95 4.25 -20.98
CA ASP A 212 12.19 3.50 -20.72
C ASP A 212 12.78 3.67 -19.31
N CYS A 213 12.13 4.46 -18.44
CA CYS A 213 12.65 4.82 -17.12
C CYS A 213 12.73 3.64 -16.12
N MET A 214 11.91 2.60 -16.30
CA MET A 214 11.85 1.45 -15.37
C MET A 214 12.68 0.25 -15.78
N SER A 215 13.43 0.33 -16.87
CA SER A 215 14.10 -0.82 -17.47
C SER A 215 14.97 -1.64 -16.49
N HIS A 216 15.58 -0.97 -15.50
CA HIS A 216 16.49 -1.53 -14.50
C HIS A 216 15.81 -2.00 -13.20
N TRP A 217 14.49 -1.84 -13.04
CA TRP A 217 13.81 -2.19 -11.80
C TRP A 217 13.66 -3.71 -11.62
N PRO A 218 14.10 -4.30 -10.49
CA PRO A 218 13.81 -5.70 -10.16
C PRO A 218 12.32 -6.03 -10.18
N ALA A 219 11.47 -5.08 -9.77
CA ALA A 219 10.02 -5.23 -9.69
C ALA A 219 9.39 -5.74 -11.00
N ARG A 220 9.94 -5.36 -12.17
CA ARG A 220 9.43 -5.77 -13.50
C ARG A 220 9.43 -7.29 -13.72
N THR A 221 10.30 -7.99 -13.00
CA THR A 221 10.40 -9.45 -13.06
C THR A 221 9.79 -10.09 -11.82
N LYS A 222 10.19 -9.64 -10.63
CA LYS A 222 9.80 -10.25 -9.36
C LYS A 222 8.31 -10.14 -9.07
N TRP A 223 7.65 -9.02 -9.38
CA TRP A 223 6.25 -8.82 -9.00
C TRP A 223 5.25 -9.59 -9.89
N LYS A 224 5.73 -10.21 -10.96
CA LYS A 224 4.94 -11.15 -11.77
C LYS A 224 4.82 -12.52 -11.10
N ASP A 225 5.74 -12.84 -10.18
CA ASP A 225 5.73 -14.08 -9.41
C ASP A 225 4.84 -13.91 -8.17
N MET A 226 3.70 -14.61 -8.14
CA MET A 226 2.79 -14.56 -7.00
C MET A 226 3.37 -15.23 -5.75
N GLU A 227 4.26 -16.23 -5.92
CA GLU A 227 4.96 -16.87 -4.79
C GLU A 227 6.00 -15.93 -4.19
N TYR A 228 6.64 -15.09 -5.01
CA TYR A 228 7.47 -13.98 -4.52
C TYR A 228 6.64 -13.04 -3.65
N LEU A 229 5.52 -12.54 -4.17
CA LEU A 229 4.66 -11.60 -3.42
C LEU A 229 4.12 -12.23 -2.13
N LYS A 230 3.68 -13.48 -2.18
CA LYS A 230 3.20 -14.22 -1.00
C LYS A 230 4.30 -14.42 0.05
N ARG A 231 5.52 -14.77 -0.37
CA ARG A 231 6.65 -14.94 0.56
C ARG A 231 7.11 -13.63 1.21
N VAL A 232 7.03 -12.53 0.48
CA VAL A 232 7.54 -11.22 0.93
C VAL A 232 6.51 -10.48 1.78
N ALA A 233 5.24 -10.49 1.35
CA ALA A 233 4.19 -9.67 1.92
C ALA A 233 3.05 -10.47 2.54
N GLY A 234 2.99 -11.79 2.35
CA GLY A 234 1.79 -12.60 2.57
C GLY A 234 1.15 -12.49 3.95
N ASP A 235 1.94 -12.44 5.02
CA ASP A 235 1.46 -12.33 6.40
C ASP A 235 1.23 -10.87 6.85
N ARG A 236 1.49 -9.89 5.98
CA ARG A 236 1.33 -8.46 6.28
C ARG A 236 -0.12 -8.04 6.16
N THR A 237 -0.61 -7.26 7.12
CA THR A 237 -1.95 -6.67 7.08
C THR A 237 -1.97 -5.46 6.17
N VAL A 238 -2.89 -5.40 5.21
CA VAL A 238 -3.03 -4.29 4.28
C VAL A 238 -4.48 -3.80 4.19
N PRO A 239 -4.69 -2.48 3.99
CA PRO A 239 -6.01 -1.96 3.68
C PRO A 239 -6.39 -2.28 2.24
N VAL A 240 -7.63 -2.72 2.05
CA VAL A 240 -8.21 -2.97 0.74
C VAL A 240 -9.59 -2.33 0.64
N GLU A 241 -9.90 -1.79 -0.53
CA GLU A 241 -11.23 -1.34 -0.90
C GLU A 241 -12.03 -2.50 -1.49
N VAL A 242 -13.27 -2.68 -1.04
CA VAL A 242 -14.21 -3.67 -1.57
C VAL A 242 -15.45 -2.94 -2.04
N GLY A 243 -15.76 -3.05 -3.33
CA GLY A 243 -16.88 -2.35 -3.97
C GLY A 243 -16.54 -1.90 -5.39
N LYS A 244 -17.51 -1.35 -6.13
CA LYS A 244 -17.28 -0.85 -7.50
C LYS A 244 -16.20 0.25 -7.53
N ASN A 245 -16.32 1.23 -6.63
CA ASN A 245 -15.35 2.30 -6.37
C ASN A 245 -15.72 3.08 -5.09
N TYR A 246 -14.84 3.97 -4.63
CA TYR A 246 -15.03 4.75 -3.39
C TYR A 246 -16.20 5.75 -3.39
N LEU A 247 -16.83 6.03 -4.53
CA LEU A 247 -18.04 6.88 -4.62
C LEU A 247 -19.34 6.05 -4.51
N SER A 248 -19.23 4.71 -4.49
CA SER A 248 -20.39 3.82 -4.49
C SER A 248 -20.87 3.52 -3.06
N SER A 249 -22.17 3.37 -2.87
CA SER A 249 -22.79 3.16 -1.55
C SER A 249 -22.39 1.87 -0.84
N GLU A 250 -22.03 0.86 -1.63
CA GLU A 250 -21.60 -0.47 -1.19
C GLU A 250 -20.10 -0.55 -0.89
N TRP A 251 -19.38 0.56 -1.11
CA TRP A 251 -17.95 0.62 -0.85
C TRP A 251 -17.66 0.49 0.65
N LYS A 252 -16.64 -0.30 0.96
CA LYS A 252 -16.08 -0.40 2.30
C LYS A 252 -14.58 -0.63 2.22
N GLN A 253 -13.92 -0.30 3.32
CA GLN A 253 -12.52 -0.62 3.53
C GLN A 253 -12.41 -1.80 4.50
N GLU A 254 -11.58 -2.77 4.15
CA GLU A 254 -11.26 -3.92 5.00
C GLU A 254 -9.75 -3.97 5.27
N LEU A 255 -9.38 -4.52 6.43
CA LEU A 255 -7.99 -4.85 6.76
C LEU A 255 -7.84 -6.35 6.72
N ILE A 256 -7.10 -6.85 5.73
CA ILE A 256 -6.90 -8.28 5.50
C ILE A 256 -5.41 -8.58 5.33
N THR A 257 -5.04 -9.85 5.38
CA THR A 257 -3.66 -10.24 5.05
C THR A 257 -3.40 -10.07 3.55
N PHE A 258 -2.17 -9.80 3.17
CA PHE A 258 -1.79 -9.72 1.76
C PHE A 258 -2.02 -11.06 1.05
N SER A 259 -1.83 -12.20 1.72
CA SER A 259 -2.16 -13.52 1.16
C SER A 259 -3.65 -13.66 0.83
N GLU A 260 -4.52 -13.28 1.77
CA GLU A 260 -5.96 -13.29 1.55
C GLU A 260 -6.35 -12.35 0.40
N PHE A 261 -5.73 -11.17 0.33
CA PHE A 261 -5.90 -10.26 -0.80
C PHE A 261 -5.51 -10.92 -2.13
N LEU A 262 -4.34 -11.57 -2.21
CA LEU A 262 -3.89 -12.30 -3.40
C LEU A 262 -4.88 -13.40 -3.83
N GLU A 263 -5.44 -14.12 -2.87
CA GLU A 263 -6.44 -15.17 -3.11
C GLU A 263 -7.75 -14.59 -3.68
N ARG A 264 -8.21 -13.45 -3.15
CA ARG A 264 -9.41 -12.75 -3.65
C ARG A 264 -9.22 -12.26 -5.09
N ILE A 265 -8.09 -11.63 -5.40
CA ILE A 265 -7.87 -11.11 -6.76
C ILE A 265 -7.61 -12.21 -7.79
N HIS A 266 -7.07 -13.37 -7.38
CA HIS A 266 -6.92 -14.52 -8.26
C HIS A 266 -8.27 -15.18 -8.57
N SER A 267 -9.13 -15.32 -7.55
CA SER A 267 -10.49 -15.87 -7.71
C SER A 267 -11.38 -14.97 -8.59
N ALA A 268 -11.16 -13.65 -8.55
CA ALA A 268 -11.85 -12.68 -9.39
C ALA A 268 -11.49 -12.79 -10.89
N GLU A 269 -10.42 -13.49 -11.29
CA GLU A 269 -10.00 -13.64 -12.70
C GLU A 269 -10.97 -14.52 -13.54
N GLY A 270 -12.11 -14.96 -12.98
CA GLY A 270 -13.14 -15.71 -13.71
C GLY A 270 -14.59 -15.55 -13.22
N CYS A 271 -14.86 -14.67 -12.24
CA CYS A 271 -16.18 -14.55 -11.62
C CYS A 271 -16.65 -13.08 -11.49
N SER A 272 -17.95 -12.84 -11.53
CA SER A 272 -18.58 -11.52 -11.35
C SER A 272 -18.65 -11.12 -9.87
N GLU A 273 -17.56 -11.33 -9.12
CA GLU A 273 -17.46 -10.94 -7.72
C GLU A 273 -17.13 -9.45 -7.56
N VAL A 274 -17.49 -8.89 -6.41
CA VAL A 274 -17.18 -7.52 -6.05
C VAL A 274 -15.65 -7.35 -6.02
N PRO A 275 -15.07 -6.39 -6.77
CA PRO A 275 -13.62 -6.28 -6.86
C PRO A 275 -13.04 -5.86 -5.52
N THR A 276 -11.89 -6.48 -5.18
CA THR A 276 -11.05 -6.07 -4.05
C THR A 276 -9.83 -5.36 -4.61
N TYR A 277 -9.54 -4.15 -4.12
CA TYR A 277 -8.49 -3.29 -4.64
C TYR A 277 -7.62 -2.74 -3.52
N LEU A 278 -6.31 -3.04 -3.55
CA LEU A 278 -5.33 -2.36 -2.72
C LEU A 278 -5.01 -1.02 -3.40
N ALA A 279 -5.70 0.02 -2.98
CA ALA A 279 -5.63 1.36 -3.54
C ALA A 279 -4.92 2.31 -2.58
N GLN A 280 -4.07 3.19 -3.13
CA GLN A 280 -3.47 4.31 -2.42
C GLN A 280 -2.81 3.97 -1.07
N HIS A 281 -2.16 2.81 -0.96
CA HIS A 281 -1.50 2.39 0.28
C HIS A 281 0.01 2.62 0.22
N GLN A 282 0.61 3.13 1.30
CA GLN A 282 2.07 3.30 1.45
C GLN A 282 2.77 1.96 1.72
N LEU A 283 2.51 0.97 0.86
CA LEU A 283 2.96 -0.42 0.99
C LEU A 283 4.49 -0.53 1.09
N PHE A 284 5.21 0.36 0.42
CA PHE A 284 6.67 0.34 0.36
C PHE A 284 7.31 0.82 1.67
N ASP A 285 6.62 1.65 2.44
CA ASP A 285 7.08 2.06 3.78
C ASP A 285 6.75 0.99 4.82
N GLN A 286 5.81 0.09 4.52
CA GLN A 286 5.48 -1.05 5.36
C GLN A 286 6.34 -2.28 5.04
N ILE A 287 6.68 -2.49 3.76
CA ILE A 287 7.33 -3.71 3.27
C ILE A 287 8.62 -3.35 2.53
N GLN A 288 9.72 -3.24 3.28
CA GLN A 288 11.02 -2.80 2.77
C GLN A 288 11.58 -3.70 1.66
N GLU A 289 11.28 -5.01 1.69
CA GLU A 289 11.68 -5.93 0.62
C GLU A 289 11.07 -5.53 -0.75
N LEU A 290 9.81 -5.09 -0.79
CA LEU A 290 9.19 -4.56 -2.02
C LEU A 290 9.74 -3.17 -2.37
N ARG A 291 10.03 -2.33 -1.38
CA ARG A 291 10.67 -1.02 -1.58
C ARG A 291 12.03 -1.12 -2.26
N ASN A 292 12.78 -2.19 -1.99
CA ASN A 292 14.09 -2.46 -2.58
C ASN A 292 14.00 -2.92 -4.06
N ASP A 293 12.81 -3.22 -4.57
CA ASP A 293 12.61 -3.60 -5.97
C ASP A 293 12.33 -2.42 -6.91
N ILE A 294 12.20 -1.20 -6.36
CA ILE A 294 11.89 0.02 -7.09
C ILE A 294 12.88 1.13 -6.79
N PHE A 295 13.00 2.09 -7.71
CA PHE A 295 13.84 3.28 -7.57
C PHE A 295 13.00 4.53 -7.71
N VAL A 296 13.37 5.61 -7.02
CA VAL A 296 12.69 6.90 -7.22
C VAL A 296 13.23 7.50 -8.52
N PRO A 297 12.37 7.83 -9.52
CA PRO A 297 12.83 8.44 -10.76
C PRO A 297 13.43 9.83 -10.52
N ASP A 298 14.53 10.16 -11.21
CA ASP A 298 15.18 11.47 -11.07
C ASP A 298 14.24 12.66 -11.39
N TYR A 299 13.24 12.42 -12.24
CA TYR A 299 12.21 13.40 -12.57
C TYR A 299 11.45 13.93 -11.34
N CYS A 300 11.33 13.15 -10.25
CA CYS A 300 10.69 13.57 -9.00
C CYS A 300 11.41 14.71 -8.29
N PHE A 301 12.68 14.96 -8.61
CA PHE A 301 13.47 16.06 -8.03
C PHE A 301 13.47 17.32 -8.91
N THR A 302 12.75 17.29 -10.03
CA THR A 302 12.63 18.43 -10.94
C THR A 302 12.01 19.63 -10.23
N GLY A 303 12.59 20.82 -10.43
CA GLY A 303 12.11 22.04 -9.79
C GLY A 303 12.47 22.17 -8.29
N GLY A 304 13.37 21.32 -7.77
CA GLY A 304 13.67 21.28 -6.34
C GLY A 304 12.57 20.59 -5.52
N GLY A 305 11.80 19.71 -6.17
CA GLY A 305 10.74 18.95 -5.55
C GLY A 305 11.24 17.95 -4.51
N GLU A 306 10.43 17.74 -3.48
CA GLU A 306 10.63 16.74 -2.45
C GLU A 306 9.56 15.67 -2.54
N LEU A 307 9.97 14.41 -2.39
CA LEU A 307 9.09 13.27 -2.43
C LEU A 307 8.20 13.27 -1.19
N HIS A 308 6.88 13.26 -1.39
CA HIS A 308 5.89 13.24 -0.32
C HIS A 308 5.48 11.83 0.06
N SER A 309 5.15 11.00 -0.93
CA SER A 309 4.69 9.62 -0.69
C SER A 309 4.87 8.71 -1.90
N LEU A 310 4.95 7.41 -1.62
CA LEU A 310 4.91 6.34 -2.61
C LEU A 310 3.71 5.46 -2.33
N ASN A 311 2.76 5.40 -3.25
CA ASN A 311 1.56 4.59 -3.06
C ASN A 311 1.51 3.41 -4.04
N ALA A 312 1.11 2.25 -3.53
CA ALA A 312 0.85 1.04 -4.28
C ALA A 312 -0.60 1.01 -4.76
N TRP A 313 -0.77 0.51 -5.98
CA TRP A 313 -2.08 0.28 -6.60
C TRP A 313 -2.10 -1.13 -7.17
N PHE A 314 -2.71 -2.08 -6.47
CA PHE A 314 -2.72 -3.48 -6.86
C PHE A 314 -4.15 -4.03 -6.85
N GLY A 315 -4.61 -4.57 -7.97
CA GLY A 315 -5.92 -5.19 -8.06
C GLY A 315 -6.14 -6.01 -9.33
N PRO A 316 -7.30 -6.68 -9.44
CA PRO A 316 -7.69 -7.45 -10.61
C PRO A 316 -8.02 -6.53 -11.80
N ALA A 317 -8.30 -7.13 -12.95
CA ALA A 317 -8.89 -6.41 -14.07
C ALA A 317 -10.24 -5.81 -13.67
N GLY A 318 -10.57 -4.64 -14.22
CA GLY A 318 -11.85 -3.98 -14.00
C GLY A 318 -11.91 -3.04 -12.79
N THR A 319 -10.88 -2.97 -11.94
CA THR A 319 -10.85 -1.95 -10.87
C THR A 319 -10.87 -0.55 -11.46
N VAL A 320 -11.63 0.34 -10.81
CA VAL A 320 -11.85 1.71 -11.25
C VAL A 320 -11.46 2.67 -10.14
N THR A 321 -10.64 3.67 -10.49
CA THR A 321 -10.51 4.89 -9.71
C THR A 321 -11.31 5.98 -10.44
N PRO A 322 -12.43 6.46 -9.85
CA PRO A 322 -13.26 7.53 -10.39
C PRO A 322 -12.47 8.78 -10.79
N LEU A 323 -13.10 9.64 -11.58
CA LEU A 323 -12.49 10.87 -12.04
C LEU A 323 -12.22 11.80 -10.85
N HIS A 324 -10.94 12.08 -10.59
CA HIS A 324 -10.50 12.91 -9.47
C HIS A 324 -9.22 13.67 -9.84
N HIS A 325 -8.77 14.58 -8.98
CA HIS A 325 -7.46 15.22 -9.13
C HIS A 325 -6.67 15.21 -7.82
N ASP A 326 -5.35 15.26 -7.95
CA ASP A 326 -4.43 15.35 -6.81
C ASP A 326 -3.77 16.73 -6.72
N PRO A 327 -3.38 17.21 -5.53
CA PRO A 327 -2.67 18.48 -5.40
C PRO A 327 -1.17 18.38 -5.73
N HIS A 328 -0.64 17.17 -5.91
CA HIS A 328 0.80 16.91 -6.08
C HIS A 328 1.14 16.62 -7.55
N HIS A 329 2.42 16.76 -7.89
CA HIS A 329 2.93 16.12 -9.09
C HIS A 329 2.93 14.60 -8.88
N ASN A 330 2.60 13.83 -9.92
CA ASN A 330 2.54 12.38 -9.82
C ASN A 330 3.24 11.72 -11.01
N LEU A 331 4.11 10.75 -10.72
CA LEU A 331 4.63 9.79 -11.69
C LEU A 331 3.98 8.46 -11.40
N PHE A 332 3.06 8.08 -12.27
CA PHE A 332 2.34 6.83 -12.18
C PHE A 332 3.06 5.76 -13.00
N ALA A 333 3.78 4.88 -12.32
CA ALA A 333 4.60 3.81 -12.87
C ALA A 333 3.80 2.50 -12.98
N GLN A 334 3.61 1.99 -14.20
CA GLN A 334 2.94 0.71 -14.43
C GLN A 334 3.95 -0.44 -14.46
N VAL A 335 3.98 -1.26 -13.40
CA VAL A 335 4.96 -2.34 -13.25
C VAL A 335 4.44 -3.66 -13.83
N VAL A 336 3.20 -4.03 -13.50
CA VAL A 336 2.54 -5.25 -13.97
C VAL A 336 1.19 -4.89 -14.57
N GLY A 337 0.82 -5.48 -15.70
CA GLY A 337 -0.45 -5.26 -16.37
C GLY A 337 -0.58 -3.89 -17.04
N ARG A 338 -1.82 -3.55 -17.40
CA ARG A 338 -2.14 -2.36 -18.19
C ARG A 338 -3.33 -1.62 -17.62
N LYS A 339 -3.28 -0.29 -17.67
CA LYS A 339 -4.39 0.58 -17.25
C LYS A 339 -4.79 1.54 -18.36
N TYR A 340 -6.08 1.76 -18.52
CA TYR A 340 -6.61 2.87 -19.29
C TYR A 340 -6.71 4.08 -18.38
N MET A 341 -6.31 5.24 -18.90
CA MET A 341 -6.44 6.52 -18.20
C MET A 341 -7.02 7.57 -19.13
N ARG A 342 -7.96 8.35 -18.59
CA ARG A 342 -8.48 9.57 -19.23
C ARG A 342 -8.09 10.77 -18.39
N LEU A 343 -7.56 11.81 -19.03
CA LEU A 343 -7.05 13.01 -18.39
C LEU A 343 -7.75 14.26 -18.93
N TYR A 344 -8.11 15.17 -18.02
CA TYR A 344 -8.62 16.50 -18.33
C TYR A 344 -7.75 17.57 -17.66
N PRO A 345 -7.51 18.71 -18.32
CA PRO A 345 -6.73 19.79 -17.74
C PRO A 345 -7.43 20.42 -16.53
N ALA A 346 -6.67 20.95 -15.58
CA ALA A 346 -7.22 21.63 -14.40
C ALA A 346 -8.17 22.80 -14.74
N SER A 347 -8.01 23.41 -15.92
CA SER A 347 -8.84 24.53 -16.39
C SER A 347 -10.30 24.17 -16.63
N VAL A 348 -10.66 22.88 -16.74
CA VAL A 348 -12.05 22.43 -16.93
C VAL A 348 -12.72 21.90 -15.66
N SER A 349 -12.16 22.25 -14.50
CA SER A 349 -12.59 21.69 -13.21
C SER A 349 -14.08 21.92 -12.91
N GLU A 350 -14.61 23.11 -13.20
CA GLU A 350 -16.02 23.42 -12.92
C GLU A 350 -16.97 22.57 -13.77
N GLN A 351 -16.58 22.26 -15.00
CA GLN A 351 -17.36 21.46 -15.94
C GLN A 351 -17.32 19.96 -15.63
N LEU A 352 -16.47 19.55 -14.68
CA LEU A 352 -16.40 18.19 -14.16
C LEU A 352 -17.17 18.02 -12.85
N TYR A 353 -17.93 19.02 -12.41
CA TYR A 353 -18.88 18.91 -11.30
C TYR A 353 -18.27 18.23 -10.04
N PRO A 354 -17.22 18.82 -9.44
CA PRO A 354 -16.67 18.33 -8.17
C PRO A 354 -17.76 18.24 -7.09
N TYR A 355 -17.62 17.32 -6.14
CA TYR A 355 -18.49 17.35 -4.96
C TYR A 355 -18.28 18.64 -4.16
N SER A 356 -19.34 19.17 -3.57
CA SER A 356 -19.25 20.34 -2.69
C SER A 356 -18.72 20.00 -1.29
N GLU A 357 -18.77 18.73 -0.91
CA GLU A 357 -18.29 18.24 0.39
C GLU A 357 -16.75 18.29 0.44
N SER A 358 -16.19 18.83 1.54
CA SER A 358 -14.76 19.10 1.63
C SER A 358 -13.89 17.86 1.38
N MET A 359 -14.28 16.71 1.90
CA MET A 359 -13.55 15.44 1.79
C MET A 359 -13.55 14.84 0.36
N LEU A 360 -14.55 15.15 -0.46
CA LEU A 360 -14.70 14.65 -1.82
C LEU A 360 -14.55 15.75 -2.88
N SER A 361 -14.14 16.94 -2.47
CA SER A 361 -14.07 18.12 -3.34
C SER A 361 -13.10 17.99 -4.52
N ASN A 362 -12.19 17.02 -4.46
CA ASN A 362 -11.29 16.66 -5.54
C ASN A 362 -11.80 15.53 -6.44
N SER A 363 -12.99 14.99 -6.18
CA SER A 363 -13.64 13.93 -6.95
C SER A 363 -14.82 14.49 -7.74
N SER A 364 -15.04 13.96 -8.94
CA SER A 364 -16.10 14.36 -9.85
C SER A 364 -17.37 13.55 -9.59
N GLN A 365 -18.53 14.20 -9.69
CA GLN A 365 -19.83 13.52 -9.70
C GLN A 365 -20.10 12.80 -11.03
N VAL A 366 -19.30 13.06 -12.07
CA VAL A 366 -19.49 12.52 -13.41
C VAL A 366 -19.01 11.06 -13.48
N ASP A 367 -19.95 10.13 -13.65
CA ASP A 367 -19.62 8.75 -14.03
C ASP A 367 -19.31 8.68 -15.53
N LEU A 368 -18.03 8.49 -15.88
CA LEU A 368 -17.59 8.39 -17.26
C LEU A 368 -18.09 7.13 -17.99
N ASP A 369 -18.45 6.07 -17.25
CA ASP A 369 -19.02 4.87 -17.85
C ASP A 369 -20.47 5.09 -18.28
N ASN A 370 -21.20 5.90 -17.52
CA ASN A 370 -22.62 6.16 -17.71
C ASN A 370 -22.97 7.63 -17.47
N LEU A 371 -22.44 8.50 -18.33
CA LEU A 371 -22.64 9.95 -18.24
C LEU A 371 -24.13 10.31 -18.36
N ASP A 372 -24.71 10.83 -17.29
CA ASP A 372 -26.02 11.49 -17.34
C ASP A 372 -25.87 12.90 -17.93
N VAL A 373 -26.12 13.01 -19.24
CA VAL A 373 -26.03 14.28 -19.98
C VAL A 373 -27.10 15.29 -19.54
N LYS A 374 -28.21 14.84 -18.92
CA LYS A 374 -29.23 15.77 -18.42
C LYS A 374 -28.76 16.46 -17.15
N GLU A 375 -28.06 15.73 -16.29
CA GLU A 375 -27.52 16.23 -15.02
C GLU A 375 -26.19 16.97 -15.22
N PHE A 376 -25.31 16.43 -16.08
CA PHE A 376 -23.96 16.93 -16.32
C PHE A 376 -23.72 17.35 -17.79
N PRO A 377 -24.51 18.30 -18.33
CA PRO A 377 -24.45 18.64 -19.75
C PRO A 377 -23.09 19.17 -20.21
N MET A 378 -22.37 19.89 -19.34
CA MET A 378 -21.07 20.48 -19.69
C MET A 378 -19.96 19.45 -19.86
N ALA A 379 -20.08 18.26 -19.23
CA ALA A 379 -19.06 17.22 -19.28
C ALA A 379 -19.00 16.49 -20.62
N ARG A 380 -20.08 16.52 -21.42
CA ARG A 380 -20.24 15.76 -22.66
C ARG A 380 -19.19 16.09 -23.72
N ASP A 381 -18.93 17.38 -23.91
CA ASP A 381 -18.17 17.91 -25.04
C ASP A 381 -16.79 18.45 -24.62
N LEU A 382 -16.35 18.13 -23.39
CA LEU A 382 -15.01 18.48 -22.93
C LEU A 382 -13.93 17.76 -23.74
N ASP A 383 -12.86 18.48 -24.03
CA ASP A 383 -11.63 17.91 -24.55
C ASP A 383 -10.89 17.14 -23.46
N PHE A 384 -10.48 15.92 -23.80
CA PHE A 384 -9.67 15.06 -22.95
C PHE A 384 -8.54 14.44 -23.77
N ILE A 385 -7.53 13.94 -23.05
CA ILE A 385 -6.51 13.07 -23.61
C ILE A 385 -6.58 11.71 -22.94
N ASP A 386 -6.42 10.65 -23.74
CA ASP A 386 -6.46 9.27 -23.23
C ASP A 386 -5.09 8.60 -23.37
N CYS A 387 -4.85 7.58 -22.56
CA CYS A 387 -3.79 6.61 -22.83
C CYS A 387 -4.15 5.22 -22.31
N ILE A 388 -3.51 4.21 -22.89
CA ILE A 388 -3.27 2.94 -22.23
C ILE A 388 -1.82 2.97 -21.77
N ILE A 389 -1.59 2.92 -20.46
CA ILE A 389 -0.24 2.79 -19.91
C ILE A 389 0.12 1.30 -19.85
N GLU A 390 1.25 0.98 -20.48
CA GLU A 390 1.76 -0.38 -20.65
C GLU A 390 2.80 -0.72 -19.58
N GLU A 391 3.10 -2.01 -19.40
CA GLU A 391 4.15 -2.46 -18.48
C GLU A 391 5.51 -1.83 -18.83
N GLY A 392 6.18 -1.20 -17.86
CA GLY A 392 7.45 -0.52 -18.07
C GLY A 392 7.33 0.98 -18.34
N GLU A 393 6.11 1.50 -18.56
CA GLU A 393 5.86 2.92 -18.79
C GLU A 393 5.53 3.68 -17.49
N MET A 394 5.92 4.96 -17.45
CA MET A 394 5.51 5.91 -16.41
C MET A 394 4.71 7.05 -17.02
N LEU A 395 3.57 7.41 -16.45
CA LEU A 395 2.80 8.59 -16.82
C LEU A 395 3.06 9.72 -15.83
N TYR A 396 3.54 10.85 -16.32
CA TYR A 396 3.54 12.10 -15.56
C TYR A 396 2.15 12.73 -15.60
N ILE A 397 1.61 13.01 -14.41
CA ILE A 397 0.34 13.70 -14.19
C ILE A 397 0.65 14.99 -13.42
N PRO A 398 0.47 16.17 -14.05
CA PRO A 398 0.70 17.44 -13.36
C PRO A 398 -0.34 17.69 -12.25
N PRO A 399 -0.03 18.55 -11.26
CA PRO A 399 -0.95 18.90 -10.20
C PRO A 399 -2.31 19.35 -10.74
N LYS A 400 -3.37 18.94 -10.06
CA LYS A 400 -4.78 19.28 -10.36
C LYS A 400 -5.29 18.80 -11.72
N TRP A 401 -4.52 18.02 -12.47
CA TRP A 401 -5.06 17.32 -13.63
C TRP A 401 -6.04 16.24 -13.16
N TRP A 402 -7.24 16.33 -13.71
CA TRP A 402 -8.28 15.35 -13.48
C TRP A 402 -7.94 14.07 -14.22
N HIS A 403 -8.02 12.94 -13.55
CA HIS A 403 -7.70 11.65 -14.13
C HIS A 403 -8.65 10.56 -13.65
N PHE A 404 -9.08 9.73 -14.60
CA PHE A 404 -9.86 8.51 -14.38
C PHE A 404 -8.99 7.32 -14.73
N VAL A 405 -9.09 6.24 -13.97
CA VAL A 405 -8.24 5.05 -14.16
C VAL A 405 -9.09 3.79 -14.18
N ARG A 406 -8.83 2.90 -15.14
CA ARG A 406 -9.41 1.55 -15.20
C ARG A 406 -8.34 0.51 -15.48
N SER A 407 -8.29 -0.54 -14.66
CA SER A 407 -7.43 -1.70 -14.90
C SER A 407 -7.96 -2.56 -16.04
N LEU A 408 -7.16 -2.77 -17.09
CA LEU A 408 -7.51 -3.63 -18.23
C LEU A 408 -7.11 -5.08 -18.01
N THR A 409 -6.15 -5.31 -17.12
CA THR A 409 -5.69 -6.62 -16.65
C THR A 409 -5.53 -6.56 -15.14
N LYS A 410 -5.22 -7.69 -14.49
CA LYS A 410 -4.57 -7.63 -13.18
C LYS A 410 -3.38 -6.70 -13.28
N SER A 411 -3.25 -5.77 -12.34
CA SER A 411 -2.31 -4.67 -12.47
C SER A 411 -1.71 -4.27 -11.13
N PHE A 412 -0.40 -3.99 -11.14
CA PHE A 412 0.33 -3.46 -10.00
C PHE A 412 1.11 -2.22 -10.46
N SER A 413 0.77 -1.06 -9.89
CA SER A 413 1.36 0.24 -10.21
C SER A 413 1.92 0.92 -8.96
N VAL A 414 2.84 1.86 -9.16
CA VAL A 414 3.42 2.71 -8.11
C VAL A 414 3.20 4.17 -8.48
N SER A 415 2.64 4.98 -7.59
CA SER A 415 2.58 6.43 -7.77
C SER A 415 3.63 7.12 -6.90
N PHE A 416 4.43 7.99 -7.49
CA PHE A 416 5.38 8.85 -6.77
C PHE A 416 4.79 10.26 -6.70
N TRP A 417 4.39 10.70 -5.51
CA TRP A 417 3.88 12.04 -5.30
C TRP A 417 4.98 12.96 -4.78
N TRP A 418 5.16 14.11 -5.42
CA TRP A 418 6.14 15.12 -5.00
C TRP A 418 5.62 16.54 -5.20
N GLY A 419 6.29 17.50 -4.58
CA GLY A 419 5.92 18.91 -4.64
C GLY A 419 6.98 19.80 -4.01
N GLU A 420 6.69 21.09 -3.88
CA GLU A 420 7.60 21.99 -3.16
C GLU A 420 7.74 21.53 -1.71
N GLY A 421 8.99 21.41 -1.25
CA GLY A 421 9.26 21.14 0.15
C GLY A 421 8.59 22.19 1.03
N SER A 422 7.94 21.77 2.11
CA SER A 422 7.44 22.70 3.11
C SER A 422 8.63 23.47 3.66
N LYS A 423 8.82 24.72 3.20
CA LYS A 423 9.67 25.66 3.94
C LYS A 423 9.03 25.77 5.31
N SER A 424 9.60 25.08 6.30
CA SER A 424 9.31 25.33 7.70
C SER A 424 9.46 26.83 7.90
N VAL A 425 8.34 27.52 8.07
CA VAL A 425 8.36 28.90 8.53
C VAL A 425 8.90 28.82 9.95
N SER A 426 10.18 29.11 10.09
CA SER A 426 10.94 29.20 11.34
C SER A 426 10.29 30.16 12.33
#